data_AF-A0A7K7CSK9-F1
#
_entry.id   AF-A0A7K7CSK9-F1
#
_cell.length_a   1.000
_cell.length_b   1.000
_cell.length_c   1.000
_cell.angle_alpha   90.00
_cell.angle_beta   90.00
_cell.angle_gamma   90.00
#
_symmetry.space_group_name_H-M   'P 1'
#
loop_
_entity.id
_entity.type
_entity.pdbx_description
1 polymer ?
#
loop_
_entity_poly.entity_id
_entity_poly.type
_entity_poly.pdbx_seq_one_letter_code
_entity_poly.pdbx_strand_id
1 'polypeptide(L)'
;SPAGKAQEALQEQYWLGSLLGSSGFSSIYLITQLADELVAIKCVPQDRVRHWGELPDGARAPLEIVLLHKVSTGFRGVIQLLEWVEFPNSFLLVLEHL
;
A
#
# COMPACT_ATOMS: atom_id res chain seq x y z
N SER A 1 -8.27 19.49 -0.12
CA SER A 1 -8.97 18.23 0.19
C SER A 1 -8.15 17.36 1.14
N PRO A 2 -8.77 16.51 1.98
CA PRO A 2 -8.08 15.65 2.96
C PRO A 2 -7.01 14.75 2.34
N ALA A 3 -7.20 14.33 1.08
CA ALA A 3 -6.26 13.54 0.31
C ALA A 3 -4.87 14.19 0.10
N GLY A 4 -4.78 15.52 0.05
CA GLY A 4 -3.50 16.23 -0.11
C GLY A 4 -2.60 16.12 1.13
N LYS A 5 -3.21 16.04 2.32
CA LYS A 5 -2.46 15.91 3.58
C LYS A 5 -1.94 14.49 3.81
N ALA A 6 -2.69 13.47 3.39
CA ALA A 6 -2.23 12.08 3.44
C ALA A 6 -1.05 11.84 2.48
N GLN A 7 -1.08 12.49 1.31
CA GLN A 7 0.02 12.49 0.34
C GLN A 7 1.29 13.13 0.90
N GLU A 8 1.19 14.33 1.48
CA GLU A 8 2.31 15.03 2.10
C GLU A 8 2.88 14.24 3.28
N ALA A 9 2.02 13.69 4.15
CA ALA A 9 2.47 12.88 5.28
C ALA A 9 3.22 11.60 4.86
N LEU A 10 2.81 10.96 3.76
CA LEU A 10 3.55 9.82 3.22
C LEU A 10 4.89 10.25 2.62
N GLN A 11 4.94 11.36 1.90
CA GLN A 11 6.20 11.88 1.33
C GLN A 11 7.20 12.31 2.43
N GLU A 12 6.72 12.77 3.58
CA GLU A 12 7.56 13.07 4.74
C GLU A 12 8.10 11.81 5.44
N GLN A 13 7.41 10.68 5.33
CA GLN A 13 7.77 9.43 6.01
C GLN A 13 8.59 8.45 5.17
N TYR A 14 8.53 8.60 3.83
CA TYR A 14 9.04 7.62 2.87
C TYR A 14 9.91 8.30 1.80
N TRP A 15 11.19 7.91 1.72
CA TRP A 15 12.09 8.35 0.66
C TRP A 15 11.94 7.42 -0.55
N LEU A 16 11.36 7.94 -1.63
CA LEU A 16 11.12 7.17 -2.85
C LEU A 16 12.46 6.63 -3.41
N GLY A 17 12.60 5.31 -3.42
CA GLY A 17 13.75 4.62 -4.00
C GLY A 17 13.51 4.19 -5.45
N SER A 18 14.07 3.05 -5.83
CA SER A 18 14.03 2.54 -7.21
C SER A 18 12.73 1.78 -7.53
N LEU A 19 12.23 1.88 -8.76
CA LEU A 19 11.15 1.02 -9.25
C LEU A 19 11.64 -0.44 -9.30
N LEU A 20 10.97 -1.34 -8.58
CA LEU A 20 11.28 -2.77 -8.58
C LEU A 20 10.57 -3.52 -9.71
N GLY A 21 9.38 -3.05 -10.10
CA GLY A 21 8.63 -3.67 -11.18
C GLY A 21 7.34 -2.93 -11.50
N SER A 22 6.93 -3.02 -12.76
CA SER A 22 5.64 -2.53 -13.23
C SER A 22 4.94 -3.64 -13.99
N SER A 23 3.66 -3.82 -13.69
CA SER A 23 2.74 -4.68 -14.44
C SER A 23 1.57 -3.83 -14.91
N GLY A 24 0.80 -4.32 -15.90
CA GLY A 24 -0.42 -3.67 -16.37
C GLY A 24 -1.49 -3.46 -15.31
N PHE A 25 -1.27 -3.89 -14.07
CA PHE A 25 -2.21 -3.78 -12.95
C PHE A 25 -1.66 -2.99 -11.76
N SER A 26 -0.35 -2.76 -11.66
CA SER A 26 0.27 -2.05 -10.52
C SER A 26 1.72 -1.68 -10.78
N SER A 27 2.23 -0.68 -10.05
CA SER A 27 3.66 -0.38 -9.95
C SER A 27 4.16 -0.68 -8.54
N ILE A 28 5.38 -1.21 -8.42
CA ILE A 28 6.03 -1.55 -7.15
C ILE A 28 7.34 -0.78 -7.05
N TYR A 29 7.50 -0.02 -5.98
CA TYR A 29 8.69 0.76 -5.67
C TYR A 29 9.37 0.22 -4.41
N LEU A 30 10.69 0.17 -4.41
CA LEU A 30 11.48 0.04 -3.20
C LEU A 30 11.56 1.41 -2.55
N ILE A 31 11.34 1.49 -1.24
CA ILE A 31 11.37 2.73 -0.49
C ILE A 31 12.09 2.49 0.84
N THR A 32 12.87 3.47 1.28
CA THR A 32 13.46 3.48 2.63
C THR A 32 12.58 4.33 3.53
N GLN A 33 12.09 3.74 4.63
CA GLN A 33 11.37 4.48 5.66
C GLN A 33 12.37 5.34 6.46
N LEU A 34 11.88 6.41 7.11
CA LEU A 34 12.69 7.32 7.94
C LEU A 34 13.56 6.64 9.04
N ALA A 35 13.32 5.37 9.35
CA ALA A 35 14.05 4.56 10.33
C ALA A 35 15.07 3.58 9.72
N ASP A 36 15.46 3.77 8.45
CA ASP A 36 16.36 2.88 7.68
C ASP A 36 15.82 1.45 7.42
N GLU A 37 14.53 1.21 7.65
CA GLU A 37 13.88 -0.05 7.24
C GLU A 37 13.43 0.03 5.77
N LEU A 38 13.79 -1.00 5.00
CA LEU A 38 13.36 -1.15 3.62
C LEU A 38 11.91 -1.65 3.58
N VAL A 39 11.10 -1.00 2.75
CA VAL A 39 9.70 -1.38 2.50
C VAL A 39 9.42 -1.41 1.00
N ALA A 40 8.41 -2.16 0.59
CA ALA A 40 7.89 -2.14 -0.77
C ALA A 40 6.58 -1.35 -0.80
N ILE A 41 6.47 -0.38 -1.72
CA ILE A 41 5.20 0.31 -1.98
C ILE A 41 4.58 -0.21 -3.27
N LYS A 42 3.37 -0.76 -3.17
CA LYS A 42 2.53 -1.10 -4.31
C LYS A 42 1.49 -0.01 -4.54
N CYS A 43 1.46 0.54 -5.75
CA CYS A 43 0.43 1.48 -6.19
C CYS A 43 -0.59 0.77 -7.10
N VAL A 44 -1.87 0.88 -6.72
CA VAL A 44 -3.01 0.29 -7.45
C VAL A 44 -3.94 1.42 -7.92
N PRO A 45 -4.02 1.70 -9.23
CA PRO A 45 -4.97 2.67 -9.77
C PRO A 45 -6.42 2.29 -9.45
N GLN A 46 -7.23 3.25 -9.03
CA GLN A 46 -8.62 3.01 -8.61
C GLN A 46 -9.49 2.47 -9.74
N ASP A 47 -9.28 2.96 -10.97
CA ASP A 47 -9.96 2.51 -12.18
C ASP A 47 -9.63 1.05 -12.55
N ARG A 48 -8.56 0.49 -11.99
CA ARG A 48 -8.15 -0.91 -12.18
C ARG A 48 -8.65 -1.84 -11.07
N VAL A 49 -9.31 -1.32 -10.04
CA VAL A 49 -9.85 -2.14 -8.94
C VAL A 49 -11.13 -2.84 -9.38
N ARG A 50 -11.01 -4.13 -9.70
CA ARG A 50 -12.15 -4.98 -10.12
C ARG A 50 -12.92 -5.57 -8.96
N HIS A 51 -12.25 -5.82 -7.83
CA HIS A 51 -12.83 -6.49 -6.68
C HIS A 51 -12.68 -5.61 -5.45
N TRP A 52 -13.80 -5.43 -4.76
CA TRP A 52 -13.91 -4.59 -3.57
C TRP A 52 -14.37 -5.46 -2.39
N GLY A 53 -14.00 -5.06 -1.19
CA GLY A 53 -14.49 -5.62 0.06
C GLY A 53 -14.61 -4.55 1.13
N GLU A 54 -14.76 -4.99 2.37
CA GLU A 54 -14.94 -4.14 3.53
C GLU A 54 -13.93 -4.52 4.63
N LEU A 55 -13.31 -3.51 5.22
CA LEU A 55 -12.44 -3.64 6.39
C LEU A 55 -13.25 -3.73 7.69
N PRO A 56 -12.65 -4.14 8.82
CA PRO A 56 -13.38 -4.29 10.09
C PRO A 56 -14.04 -3.01 10.62
N ASP A 57 -13.54 -1.85 10.21
CA ASP A 57 -14.08 -0.52 10.53
C ASP A 57 -15.21 -0.07 9.59
N GLY A 58 -15.59 -0.90 8.61
CA GLY A 58 -16.59 -0.61 7.60
C GLY A 58 -16.06 0.12 6.36
N ALA A 59 -14.75 0.41 6.30
CA ALA A 59 -14.17 1.09 5.15
C ALA A 59 -14.17 0.17 3.91
N ARG A 60 -14.65 0.72 2.79
CA ARG A 60 -14.63 0.01 1.50
C ARG A 60 -13.24 0.14 0.87
N ALA A 61 -12.61 -0.99 0.57
CA ALA A 61 -11.24 -1.04 0.03
C ALA A 61 -11.11 -2.09 -1.09
N PRO A 62 -10.05 -2.02 -1.92
CA PRO A 62 -9.67 -3.10 -2.82
C PRO A 62 -9.58 -4.43 -2.07
N LEU A 63 -10.08 -5.51 -2.68
CA LEU A 63 -10.10 -6.83 -2.05
C LEU A 63 -8.70 -7.29 -1.62
N GLU A 64 -7.65 -6.88 -2.34
CA GLU A 64 -6.26 -7.14 -1.97
C GLU A 64 -5.90 -6.57 -0.58
N ILE A 65 -6.29 -5.33 -0.29
CA ILE A 65 -6.07 -4.70 1.03
C ILE A 65 -6.84 -5.47 2.11
N VAL A 66 -8.09 -5.82 1.84
CA VAL A 66 -8.95 -6.56 2.78
C VAL A 66 -8.37 -7.94 3.09
N LEU A 67 -7.86 -8.64 2.08
CA LEU A 67 -7.25 -9.96 2.26
C LEU A 67 -5.93 -9.86 3.03
N LEU A 68 -5.05 -8.93 2.64
CA LEU A 68 -3.78 -8.70 3.33
C LEU A 68 -4.00 -8.31 4.78
N HIS A 69 -4.95 -7.43 5.10
CA HIS A 69 -5.26 -7.05 6.48
C HIS A 69 -5.62 -8.27 7.35
N LYS A 70 -6.33 -9.27 6.79
CA LYS A 70 -6.72 -10.49 7.52
C LYS A 70 -5.55 -11.43 7.81
N VAL A 71 -4.52 -11.42 6.97
CA VAL A 71 -3.39 -12.36 7.05
C VAL A 71 -2.09 -11.72 7.55
N SER A 72 -2.02 -10.40 7.64
CA SER A 72 -0.86 -9.63 8.14
C SER A 72 -0.69 -9.68 9.65
N THR A 73 -1.12 -10.76 10.29
CA THR A 73 -0.85 -11.02 11.72
C THR A 73 -0.49 -12.50 11.91
N GLY A 74 0.80 -12.79 12.13
CA GLY A 74 1.25 -14.08 12.65
C GLY A 74 1.47 -15.20 11.63
N PHE A 75 1.33 -14.95 10.33
CA PHE A 75 1.58 -15.96 9.29
C PHE A 75 2.97 -15.78 8.64
N ARG A 76 3.92 -16.64 9.01
CA ARG A 76 5.22 -16.69 8.31
C ARG A 76 5.04 -17.13 6.85
N GLY A 77 5.65 -16.40 5.93
CA GLY A 77 5.59 -16.67 4.49
C GLY A 77 4.54 -15.86 3.72
N VAL A 78 3.77 -15.00 4.39
CA VAL A 78 2.92 -13.99 3.76
C VAL A 78 3.53 -12.62 4.00
N ILE A 79 3.67 -11.85 2.92
CA ILE A 79 4.15 -10.46 3.01
C ILE A 79 3.20 -9.64 3.89
N GLN A 80 3.73 -8.98 4.91
CA GLN A 80 2.94 -8.17 5.82
C GLN A 80 2.56 -6.83 5.19
N LEU A 81 1.28 -6.46 5.31
CA LEU A 81 0.79 -5.10 5.08
C LEU A 81 1.04 -4.26 6.33
N LEU A 82 1.94 -3.29 6.22
CA LEU A 82 2.30 -2.38 7.30
C LEU A 82 1.30 -1.23 7.40
N GLU A 83 0.97 -0.65 6.26
CA GLU A 83 0.08 0.51 6.14
C GLU A 83 -0.58 0.53 4.75
N TRP A 84 -1.72 1.19 4.61
CA TRP A 84 -2.29 1.51 3.32
C TRP A 84 -2.94 2.89 3.35
N VAL A 85 -2.94 3.56 2.21
CA VAL A 85 -3.50 4.91 2.07
C VAL A 85 -4.27 5.05 0.77
N GLU A 86 -5.46 5.65 0.86
CA GLU A 86 -6.29 6.00 -0.29
C GLU A 86 -5.94 7.41 -0.81
N PHE A 87 -5.76 7.49 -2.12
CA PHE A 87 -5.57 8.72 -2.89
C PHE A 87 -6.74 8.90 -3.86
N PRO A 88 -6.95 10.11 -4.42
CA PRO A 88 -8.12 10.37 -5.26
C PRO A 88 -8.27 9.44 -6.46
N ASN A 89 -7.18 8.86 -6.97
CA ASN A 89 -7.16 8.00 -8.15
C ASN A 89 -6.43 6.66 -7.92
N SER A 90 -6.01 6.34 -6.70
CA SER A 90 -5.17 5.16 -6.44
C SER A 90 -5.17 4.75 -4.97
N PHE A 91 -4.72 3.53 -4.72
CA PHE A 91 -4.40 3.02 -3.38
C PHE A 91 -2.90 2.73 -3.30
N LEU A 92 -2.27 3.15 -2.21
CA LEU A 92 -0.90 2.75 -1.86
C LEU A 92 -0.96 1.69 -0.77
N LEU A 93 -0.20 0.62 -0.95
CA LEU A 93 0.02 -0.41 0.05
C LEU A 93 1.51 -0.36 0.42
N VAL A 94 1.80 -0.17 1.70
CA VAL A 94 3.13 -0.27 2.28
C VAL A 94 3.29 -1.68 2.82
N LEU A 95 4.24 -2.41 2.25
CA LEU A 95 4.49 -3.81 2.52
C LEU A 95 5.89 -3.96 3.12
N GLU A 96 6.07 -4.93 4.02
CA GLU A 96 7.42 -5.30 4.46
C GLU A 96 8.30 -5.69 3.25
N HIS A 97 9.60 -5.40 3.34
CA HIS A 97 10.56 -5.90 2.38
C HIS A 97 11.13 -7.24 2.86
N LEU A 98 11.26 -8.22 1.96
CA LEU A 98 11.89 -9.53 2.24
C LEU A 98 13.41 -9.47 2.21
#